data_AF-A0A495VXK9-F1
#
_entry.id   AF-A0A495VXK9-F1
#
_cell.length_a   1.000
_cell.length_b   1.000
_cell.length_c   1.000
_cell.angle_alpha   90.00
_cell.angle_beta   90.00
_cell.angle_gamma   90.00
#
_symmetry.space_group_name_H-M   'P 1'
#
loop_
_entity.id
_entity.type
_entity.pdbx_description
1 polymer ?
#
loop_
_entity_poly.entity_id
_entity_poly.type
_entity_poly.pdbx_seq_one_letter_code
_entity_poly.pdbx_strand_id
1 'polypeptide(L)'
;MDSATVVWFRRDLRVADHPALAAAGRAARGPALFVLDPRLPAVAGRSRVEFLLRCLRTLDDRLGGRLMVVSGDPVDVVPEVARSVGASSVHVSADAGPYGRQRDAAVWAEVELVRVGSPYAVTPGRVVKADGTPYRVFTPFRRAWADRGWRAPAGTDESTVDWMRPGGTEALPDVAPLEDAAELWARFRDERLPDHARDRDRPDLDRTSRLSAYPRWGVLHPRTGGR
;
A
#
# COMPACT_ATOMS: atom_id res chain seq x y z
N MET A 1 -9.66 -28.06 7.22
CA MET A 1 -8.35 -27.52 6.83
C MET A 1 -8.60 -26.06 6.55
N ASP A 2 -8.06 -25.16 7.36
CA ASP A 2 -8.14 -23.73 7.06
C ASP A 2 -7.36 -23.50 5.76
N SER A 3 -8.06 -23.04 4.73
CA SER A 3 -7.44 -22.79 3.43
C SER A 3 -6.51 -21.59 3.54
N ALA A 4 -5.33 -21.69 2.90
CA ALA A 4 -4.36 -20.62 2.96
C ALA A 4 -4.87 -19.35 2.24
N THR A 5 -4.29 -18.20 2.55
CA THR A 5 -4.61 -16.93 1.90
C THR A 5 -3.32 -16.20 1.55
N VAL A 6 -3.20 -15.71 0.32
CA VAL A 6 -2.09 -14.82 -0.06
C VAL A 6 -2.53 -13.38 0.18
N VAL A 7 -1.70 -12.60 0.88
CA VAL A 7 -1.87 -11.14 0.90
C VAL A 7 -0.84 -10.52 -0.03
N TRP A 8 -1.30 -9.95 -1.14
CA TRP A 8 -0.45 -9.37 -2.15
C TRP A 8 -0.26 -7.87 -1.90
N PHE A 9 0.89 -7.50 -1.35
CA PHE A 9 1.32 -6.12 -1.12
C PHE A 9 1.84 -5.48 -2.41
N ARG A 10 1.55 -4.18 -2.58
CA ARG A 10 1.97 -3.38 -3.75
C ARG A 10 2.38 -1.96 -3.38
N ARG A 11 1.41 -1.04 -3.30
CA ARG A 11 1.63 0.39 -2.96
C ARG A 11 0.98 0.72 -1.62
N ASP A 12 1.02 -0.26 -0.72
CA ASP A 12 0.38 -0.34 0.57
C ASP A 12 1.27 -1.11 1.54
N LEU A 13 2.58 -0.83 1.51
CA LEU A 13 3.63 -1.51 2.28
C LEU A 13 3.57 -1.17 3.78
N ARG A 14 2.48 -1.56 4.43
CA ARG A 14 2.19 -1.35 5.86
C ARG A 14 1.27 -2.46 6.38
N VAL A 15 1.27 -2.70 7.68
CA VAL A 15 0.32 -3.63 8.32
C VAL A 15 -0.85 -2.90 8.98
N ALA A 16 -0.65 -1.66 9.41
CA ALA A 16 -1.69 -0.81 9.97
C ALA A 16 -2.62 -0.21 8.90
N ASP A 17 -3.90 -0.01 9.22
CA ASP A 17 -4.90 0.53 8.29
C ASP A 17 -4.89 -0.18 6.92
N HIS A 18 -4.90 -1.51 6.89
CA HIS A 18 -4.81 -2.26 5.65
C HIS A 18 -6.08 -3.06 5.35
N PRO A 19 -7.03 -2.51 4.55
CA PRO A 19 -8.30 -3.19 4.27
C PRO A 19 -8.16 -4.60 3.69
N ALA A 20 -7.12 -4.88 2.90
CA ALA A 20 -6.90 -6.22 2.36
C ALA A 20 -6.50 -7.24 3.45
N LEU A 21 -5.74 -6.83 4.47
CA LEU A 21 -5.44 -7.68 5.64
C LEU A 21 -6.72 -7.91 6.45
N ALA A 22 -7.50 -6.85 6.66
CA ALA A 22 -8.78 -6.96 7.37
C ALA A 22 -9.75 -7.93 6.68
N ALA A 23 -9.78 -7.93 5.34
CA ALA A 23 -10.63 -8.82 4.57
C ALA A 23 -10.09 -10.26 4.50
N ALA A 24 -8.78 -10.48 4.60
CA ALA A 24 -8.21 -11.81 4.77
C ALA A 24 -8.70 -12.42 6.09
N GLY A 25 -8.73 -11.60 7.15
CA GLY A 25 -9.30 -11.95 8.45
C GLY A 25 -8.30 -12.62 9.38
N ARG A 26 -8.58 -12.56 10.69
CA ARG A 26 -7.64 -12.96 11.77
C ARG A 26 -7.27 -14.44 11.79
N ALA A 27 -8.09 -15.30 11.20
CA ALA A 27 -7.82 -16.73 11.09
C ALA A 27 -7.08 -17.08 9.80
N ALA A 28 -6.82 -16.11 8.91
CA ALA A 28 -6.09 -16.37 7.68
C ALA A 28 -4.64 -16.72 7.98
N ARG A 29 -4.12 -17.67 7.19
CA ARG A 29 -2.73 -18.08 7.24
C ARG A 29 -2.16 -18.09 5.83
N GLY A 30 -1.01 -17.48 5.61
CA GLY A 30 -0.34 -17.51 4.30
C GLY A 30 0.74 -16.47 4.09
N PRO A 31 1.31 -16.40 2.88
CA PRO A 31 2.44 -15.53 2.60
C PRO A 31 2.01 -14.07 2.45
N ALA A 32 2.83 -13.17 2.99
CA ALA A 32 2.86 -11.76 2.59
C ALA A 32 3.67 -11.66 1.29
N LEU A 33 3.00 -11.52 0.14
CA LEU A 33 3.65 -11.53 -1.17
C LEU A 33 3.89 -10.10 -1.67
N PHE A 34 5.11 -9.82 -2.12
CA PHE A 34 5.43 -8.68 -2.96
C PHE A 34 6.07 -9.16 -4.26
N VAL A 35 5.56 -8.69 -5.41
CA VAL A 35 6.10 -9.03 -6.72
C VAL A 35 6.91 -7.86 -7.27
N LEU A 36 8.21 -8.09 -7.52
CA LEU A 36 9.09 -7.19 -8.24
C LEU A 36 8.79 -7.27 -9.74
N ASP A 37 7.74 -6.57 -10.15
CA ASP A 37 7.34 -6.44 -11.55
C ASP A 37 8.48 -5.80 -12.38
N PRO A 38 9.00 -6.43 -13.46
CA PRO A 38 10.03 -5.86 -14.31
C PRO A 38 9.66 -4.49 -14.91
N ARG A 39 8.37 -4.13 -14.96
CA ARG A 39 7.91 -2.80 -15.36
C ARG A 39 8.22 -1.71 -14.34
N LEU A 40 8.45 -2.06 -13.06
CA LEU A 40 8.76 -1.10 -11.98
C LEU A 40 10.09 -0.36 -12.20
N PRO A 41 11.23 -1.05 -12.42
CA PRO A 41 12.51 -0.40 -12.69
C PRO A 41 12.52 0.40 -13.99
N ALA A 42 11.81 -0.08 -15.02
CA ALA A 42 11.75 0.58 -16.33
C ALA A 42 11.17 2.02 -16.27
N VAL A 43 10.45 2.36 -15.20
CA VAL A 43 9.79 3.67 -15.02
C VAL A 43 10.22 4.40 -13.75
N ALA A 44 11.21 3.88 -13.00
CA ALA A 44 11.63 4.45 -11.72
C ALA A 44 13.15 4.71 -11.71
N GLY A 45 13.56 5.94 -11.40
CA GLY A 45 14.96 6.28 -11.20
C GLY A 45 15.56 5.60 -9.94
N ARG A 46 16.90 5.54 -9.88
CA ARG A 46 17.67 4.85 -8.83
C ARG A 46 17.17 5.13 -7.41
N SER A 47 17.01 6.40 -7.04
CA SER A 47 16.59 6.80 -5.69
C SER A 47 15.19 6.26 -5.30
N ARG A 48 14.30 6.10 -6.29
CA ARG A 48 12.96 5.57 -6.05
C ARG A 48 12.96 4.06 -5.87
N VAL A 49 13.84 3.35 -6.58
CA VAL A 49 14.07 1.91 -6.37
C VAL A 49 14.70 1.68 -5.00
N GLU A 50 15.73 2.46 -4.65
CA GLU A 50 16.36 2.39 -3.33
C GLU A 50 15.35 2.62 -2.20
N PHE A 51 14.50 3.66 -2.32
CA PHE A 51 13.46 3.90 -1.32
C PHE A 51 12.45 2.74 -1.24
N LEU A 52 12.06 2.14 -2.37
CA LEU A 52 11.20 0.94 -2.37
C LEU A 52 11.87 -0.21 -1.60
N LEU A 53 13.15 -0.50 -1.85
CA LEU A 53 13.88 -1.56 -1.15
C LEU A 53 13.90 -1.31 0.36
N ARG A 54 14.08 -0.06 0.79
CA ARG A 54 13.97 0.32 2.22
C ARG A 54 12.57 0.12 2.77
N CYS A 55 11.51 0.41 1.99
CA CYS A 55 10.13 0.08 2.39
C CYS A 55 9.95 -1.43 2.57
N LEU A 56 10.42 -2.24 1.62
CA LEU A 56 10.31 -3.70 1.67
C LEU A 56 11.05 -4.27 2.88
N ARG A 57 12.27 -3.77 3.14
CA ARG A 57 13.03 -4.13 4.34
C ARG A 57 12.28 -3.81 5.62
N THR A 58 11.72 -2.59 5.71
CA THR A 58 10.95 -2.15 6.88
C THR A 58 9.70 -3.02 7.09
N LEU A 59 9.00 -3.38 6.02
CA LEU A 59 7.83 -4.27 6.09
C LEU A 59 8.25 -5.69 6.49
N ASP A 60 9.34 -6.22 5.93
CA ASP A 60 9.85 -7.55 6.26
C ASP A 60 10.26 -7.66 7.74
N ASP A 61 10.94 -6.63 8.27
CA ASP A 61 11.29 -6.55 9.69
C ASP A 61 10.02 -6.53 10.58
N ARG A 62 8.99 -5.78 10.19
CA ARG A 62 7.69 -5.76 10.89
C ARG A 62 6.94 -7.10 10.82
N LEU A 63 7.15 -7.88 9.76
CA LEU A 63 6.58 -9.21 9.58
C LEU A 63 7.45 -10.33 10.17
N GLY A 64 8.59 -9.98 10.79
CA GLY A 64 9.53 -10.94 11.38
C GLY A 64 10.25 -11.81 10.35
N GLY A 65 10.63 -11.24 9.20
CA GLY A 65 11.36 -11.93 8.13
C GLY A 65 10.47 -12.84 7.28
N ARG A 66 9.19 -12.49 7.11
CA ARG A 66 8.17 -13.32 6.44
C ARG A 66 7.58 -12.66 5.19
N LEU A 67 8.20 -11.59 4.69
CA LEU A 67 7.84 -11.03 3.40
C LEU A 67 8.41 -11.93 2.28
N MET A 68 7.54 -12.47 1.45
CA MET A 68 7.90 -13.17 0.23
C MET A 68 8.11 -12.17 -0.90
N VAL A 69 9.32 -12.07 -1.43
CA VAL A 69 9.66 -11.21 -2.57
C VAL A 69 9.99 -12.08 -3.77
N VAL A 70 9.32 -11.86 -4.90
CA VAL A 70 9.53 -12.63 -6.15
C VAL A 70 9.55 -11.67 -7.35
N SER A 71 10.53 -11.78 -8.23
CA SER A 71 10.55 -11.04 -9.50
C SER A 71 9.81 -11.78 -10.60
N GLY A 72 9.07 -11.04 -11.43
CA GLY A 72 8.36 -11.60 -12.58
C GLY A 72 7.10 -10.81 -12.94
N ASP A 73 6.39 -11.24 -13.99
CA ASP A 73 5.08 -10.68 -14.29
C ASP A 73 4.09 -11.10 -13.19
N PRO A 74 3.44 -10.16 -12.48
CA PRO A 74 2.47 -10.54 -11.45
C PRO A 74 1.29 -11.36 -11.97
N VAL A 75 0.99 -11.28 -13.28
CA VAL A 75 -0.05 -12.12 -13.91
C VAL A 75 0.31 -13.61 -13.82
N ASP A 76 1.60 -13.95 -13.87
CA ASP A 76 2.06 -15.34 -13.77
C ASP A 76 2.42 -15.72 -12.33
N VAL A 77 3.16 -14.83 -11.64
CA VAL A 77 3.70 -15.10 -10.30
C VAL A 77 2.61 -15.23 -9.24
N VAL A 78 1.59 -14.37 -9.25
CA VAL A 78 0.56 -14.37 -8.20
C VAL A 78 -0.24 -15.67 -8.21
N PRO A 79 -0.76 -16.14 -9.36
CA PRO A 79 -1.42 -17.45 -9.44
C PRO A 79 -0.49 -18.63 -9.10
N GLU A 80 0.78 -18.57 -9.50
CA GLU A 80 1.76 -19.61 -9.17
C GLU A 80 1.97 -19.73 -7.65
N VAL A 81 2.20 -18.61 -6.96
CA VAL A 81 2.36 -18.59 -5.51
C VAL A 81 1.08 -19.06 -4.82
N ALA A 82 -0.10 -18.60 -5.27
CA ALA A 82 -1.36 -19.04 -4.69
C ALA A 82 -1.55 -20.57 -4.79
N ARG A 83 -1.25 -21.15 -5.95
CA ARG A 83 -1.30 -22.61 -6.16
C ARG A 83 -0.28 -23.36 -5.30
N SER A 84 0.95 -22.84 -5.18
CA SER A 84 2.02 -23.54 -4.45
C SER A 84 1.76 -23.64 -2.95
N VAL A 85 1.03 -22.69 -2.37
CA VAL A 85 0.62 -22.74 -0.95
C VAL A 85 -0.79 -23.27 -0.73
N GLY A 86 -1.50 -23.67 -1.79
CA GLY A 86 -2.90 -24.12 -1.71
C GLY A 86 -3.85 -23.03 -1.22
N ALA A 87 -3.62 -21.77 -1.60
CA ALA A 87 -4.45 -20.65 -1.17
C ALA A 87 -5.82 -20.66 -1.87
N SER A 88 -6.88 -20.44 -1.11
CA SER A 88 -8.25 -20.30 -1.65
C SER A 88 -8.54 -18.91 -2.17
N SER A 89 -7.73 -17.91 -1.79
CA SER A 89 -7.93 -16.51 -2.18
C SER A 89 -6.64 -15.71 -2.13
N VAL A 90 -6.60 -14.65 -2.94
CA VAL A 90 -5.57 -13.62 -2.93
C VAL A 90 -6.21 -12.27 -2.57
N HIS A 91 -5.70 -11.61 -1.54
CA HIS A 91 -6.24 -10.35 -1.03
C HIS A 91 -5.31 -9.20 -1.40
N VAL A 92 -5.88 -8.12 -1.97
CA VAL A 92 -5.09 -7.00 -2.51
C VAL A 92 -5.84 -5.67 -2.41
N SER A 93 -5.12 -4.56 -2.20
CA SER A 93 -5.73 -3.24 -2.35
C SER A 93 -6.00 -2.92 -3.82
N ALA A 94 -7.20 -2.45 -4.17
CA ALA A 94 -7.54 -2.20 -5.57
C ALA A 94 -6.65 -1.12 -6.21
N ASP A 95 -6.25 -1.34 -7.47
CA ASP A 95 -5.51 -0.37 -8.28
C ASP A 95 -6.42 0.35 -9.29
N ALA A 96 -6.42 1.68 -9.24
CA ALA A 96 -7.22 2.53 -10.13
C ALA A 96 -6.46 2.97 -11.41
N GLY A 97 -5.20 2.59 -11.58
CA GLY A 97 -4.43 2.85 -12.80
C GLY A 97 -4.83 1.91 -13.96
N PRO A 98 -4.70 2.32 -15.23
CA PRO A 98 -5.03 1.47 -16.38
C PRO A 98 -4.31 0.12 -16.37
N TYR A 99 -2.99 0.13 -16.19
CA TYR A 99 -2.19 -1.09 -16.08
C TYR A 99 -2.64 -1.95 -14.88
N GLY A 100 -2.81 -1.34 -13.71
CA GLY A 100 -3.23 -2.05 -12.51
C GLY A 100 -4.58 -2.76 -12.68
N ARG A 101 -5.57 -2.11 -13.30
CA ARG A 101 -6.86 -2.74 -13.60
C ARG A 101 -6.73 -3.92 -14.56
N GLN A 102 -5.94 -3.79 -15.62
CA GLN A 102 -5.72 -4.85 -16.61
C GLN A 102 -5.03 -6.06 -15.98
N ARG A 103 -3.96 -5.82 -15.21
CA ARG A 103 -3.25 -6.86 -14.46
C ARG A 103 -4.16 -7.54 -13.44
N ASP A 104 -4.90 -6.78 -12.65
CA ASP A 104 -5.79 -7.34 -11.63
C ASP A 104 -6.92 -8.16 -12.25
N ALA A 105 -7.40 -7.80 -13.44
CA ALA A 105 -8.38 -8.60 -14.20
C ALA A 105 -7.77 -9.90 -14.73
N ALA A 106 -6.54 -9.85 -15.24
CA ALA A 106 -5.83 -11.06 -15.69
C ALA A 106 -5.55 -12.03 -14.54
N VAL A 107 -5.10 -11.53 -13.38
CA VAL A 107 -4.89 -12.37 -12.18
C VAL A 107 -6.21 -12.98 -11.69
N TRP A 108 -7.30 -12.20 -11.65
CA TRP A 108 -8.62 -12.70 -11.25
C TRP A 108 -9.06 -13.90 -12.10
N ALA A 109 -8.72 -13.93 -13.40
CA ALA A 109 -9.11 -15.04 -14.27
C ALA A 109 -8.52 -16.40 -13.83
N GLU A 110 -7.43 -16.39 -13.06
CA GLU A 110 -6.68 -17.57 -12.64
C GLU A 110 -6.87 -17.92 -11.15
N VAL A 111 -7.23 -16.94 -10.30
CA VAL A 111 -7.39 -17.11 -8.85
C VAL A 111 -8.51 -16.25 -8.29
N GLU A 112 -9.11 -16.68 -7.17
CA GLU A 112 -10.09 -15.86 -6.44
C GLU A 112 -9.43 -14.62 -5.84
N LEU A 113 -9.63 -13.47 -6.48
CA LEU A 113 -8.96 -12.20 -6.15
C LEU A 113 -9.90 -11.25 -5.40
N VAL A 114 -9.69 -11.13 -4.09
CA VAL A 114 -10.42 -10.21 -3.21
C VAL A 114 -9.79 -8.82 -3.25
N ARG A 115 -10.38 -7.91 -4.03
CA ARG A 115 -9.94 -6.52 -4.19
C ARG A 115 -10.69 -5.60 -3.24
N VAL A 116 -9.99 -5.01 -2.26
CA VAL A 116 -10.64 -4.17 -1.23
C VAL A 116 -9.78 -3.00 -0.80
N GLY A 117 -10.40 -1.84 -0.62
CA GLY A 117 -9.67 -0.61 -0.29
C GLY A 117 -8.86 -0.09 -1.47
N SER A 118 -8.03 0.91 -1.20
CA SER A 118 -7.13 1.52 -2.19
C SER A 118 -6.01 2.27 -1.45
N PRO A 119 -4.89 2.59 -2.12
CA PRO A 119 -3.86 3.45 -1.53
C PRO A 119 -4.26 4.94 -1.45
N TYR A 120 -5.45 5.31 -1.94
CA TYR A 120 -5.95 6.68 -1.95
C TYR A 120 -6.87 6.95 -0.76
N ALA A 121 -6.82 8.19 -0.23
CA ALA A 121 -7.77 8.66 0.78
C ALA A 121 -9.23 8.51 0.30
N VAL A 122 -9.43 8.73 -1.02
CA VAL A 122 -10.68 8.55 -1.73
C VAL A 122 -10.39 7.71 -2.96
N THR A 123 -10.99 6.52 -3.02
CA THR A 123 -10.94 5.69 -4.22
C THR A 123 -11.49 6.47 -5.42
N PRO A 124 -10.75 6.56 -6.54
CA PRO A 124 -11.25 7.18 -7.76
C PRO A 124 -12.62 6.63 -8.17
N GLY A 125 -13.53 7.52 -8.57
CA GLY A 125 -14.93 7.18 -8.87
C GLY A 125 -15.89 7.27 -7.68
N ARG A 126 -15.40 7.37 -6.43
CA ARG A 126 -16.27 7.52 -5.25
C ARG A 126 -16.86 8.93 -5.10
N VAL A 127 -16.09 9.95 -5.46
CA VAL A 127 -16.53 11.35 -5.44
C VAL A 127 -16.75 11.80 -6.88
N VAL A 128 -18.01 11.78 -7.28
CA VAL A 128 -18.50 12.23 -8.58
C VAL A 128 -19.56 13.32 -8.38
N LYS A 129 -19.83 14.07 -9.45
CA LYS A 129 -20.94 15.01 -9.51
C LYS A 129 -22.28 14.27 -9.45
N ALA A 130 -23.37 15.02 -9.32
CA ALA A 130 -24.73 14.48 -9.34
C ALA A 130 -25.05 13.72 -10.64
N ASP A 131 -24.46 14.13 -11.76
CA ASP A 131 -24.59 13.48 -13.08
C ASP A 131 -23.69 12.23 -13.26
N GLY A 132 -22.97 11.81 -12.22
CA GLY A 132 -22.04 10.67 -12.26
C GLY A 132 -20.69 10.96 -12.91
N THR A 133 -20.45 12.16 -13.47
CA THR A 133 -19.20 12.51 -14.13
C THR A 133 -18.11 12.94 -13.13
N PRO A 134 -16.81 12.77 -13.47
CA PRO A 134 -15.72 13.23 -12.63
C PRO A 134 -15.62 14.77 -12.60
N TYR A 135 -15.12 15.29 -11.48
CA TYR A 135 -14.73 16.70 -11.38
C TYR A 135 -13.47 16.98 -12.19
N ARG A 136 -13.43 18.12 -12.90
CA ARG A 136 -12.25 18.60 -13.65
C ARG A 136 -11.46 19.70 -12.92
N VAL A 137 -12.00 20.23 -11.82
CA VAL A 137 -11.40 21.31 -11.02
C VAL A 137 -11.24 20.83 -9.58
N PHE A 138 -10.09 21.11 -8.95
CA PHE A 138 -9.75 20.61 -7.63
C PHE A 138 -10.65 21.17 -6.51
N THR A 139 -10.92 22.48 -6.49
CA THR A 139 -11.71 23.11 -5.42
C THR A 139 -13.11 22.48 -5.22
N PRO A 140 -13.96 22.33 -6.25
CA PRO A 140 -15.25 21.67 -6.08
C PRO A 140 -15.13 20.17 -5.74
N PHE A 141 -14.11 19.49 -6.27
CA PHE A 141 -13.79 18.11 -5.88
C PHE A 141 -13.47 18.00 -4.37
N ARG A 142 -12.61 18.87 -3.86
CA ARG A 142 -12.20 18.91 -2.44
C ARG A 142 -13.39 19.14 -1.52
N ARG A 143 -14.30 20.07 -1.88
CA ARG A 143 -15.52 20.33 -1.11
C ARG A 143 -16.41 19.09 -1.07
N ALA A 144 -16.74 18.52 -2.23
CA ALA A 144 -17.57 17.32 -2.32
C ALA A 144 -16.95 16.09 -1.62
N TRP A 145 -15.62 16.01 -1.59
CA TRP A 145 -14.91 15.01 -0.80
C TRP A 145 -15.05 15.27 0.70
N ALA A 146 -14.79 16.50 1.18
CA ALA A 146 -14.91 16.84 2.59
C ALA A 146 -16.32 16.52 3.13
N ASP A 147 -17.37 16.85 2.38
CA ASP A 147 -18.76 16.59 2.75
C ASP A 147 -19.08 15.08 2.83
N ARG A 148 -18.50 14.28 1.94
CA ARG A 148 -18.66 12.81 1.94
C ARG A 148 -17.85 12.10 3.02
N GLY A 149 -16.80 12.75 3.52
CA GLY A 149 -15.84 12.15 4.46
C GLY A 149 -15.08 10.95 3.89
N TRP A 150 -14.46 10.19 4.79
CA TRP A 150 -13.73 8.97 4.47
C TRP A 150 -13.94 7.91 5.55
N ARG A 151 -13.59 6.66 5.23
CA ARG A 151 -13.72 5.55 6.20
C ARG A 151 -12.64 5.69 7.27
N ALA A 152 -12.97 5.32 8.51
CA ALA A 152 -11.97 5.18 9.56
C ALA A 152 -10.84 4.21 9.15
N PRO A 153 -9.64 4.36 9.73
CA PRO A 153 -8.57 3.40 9.56
C PRO A 153 -9.02 1.97 9.90
N ALA A 154 -8.60 0.98 9.12
CA ALA A 154 -8.83 -0.42 9.46
C ALA A 154 -7.99 -0.81 10.69
N GLY A 155 -8.59 -1.53 11.64
CA GLY A 155 -7.91 -2.02 12.84
C GLY A 155 -7.10 -3.28 12.56
N THR A 156 -6.05 -3.13 11.75
CA THR A 156 -5.11 -4.20 11.38
C THR A 156 -3.71 -3.90 11.90
N ASP A 157 -2.91 -4.95 12.02
CA ASP A 157 -1.53 -4.97 12.49
C ASP A 157 -0.82 -6.22 11.92
N GLU A 158 0.44 -6.42 12.29
CA GLU A 158 1.24 -7.57 11.88
C GLU A 158 0.69 -8.92 12.39
N SER A 159 -0.18 -8.92 13.39
CA SER A 159 -0.82 -10.14 13.94
C SER A 159 -2.14 -10.49 13.25
N THR A 160 -2.62 -9.64 12.34
CA THR A 160 -3.91 -9.81 11.66
C THR A 160 -3.95 -11.04 10.75
N VAL A 161 -2.81 -11.56 10.32
CA VAL A 161 -2.70 -12.79 9.52
C VAL A 161 -1.57 -13.63 10.12
N ASP A 162 -1.73 -14.95 10.19
CA ASP A 162 -0.62 -15.85 10.52
C ASP A 162 0.31 -16.00 9.30
N TRP A 163 1.40 -15.25 9.30
CA TRP A 163 2.33 -15.21 8.18
C TRP A 163 3.14 -16.50 8.08
N MET A 164 3.09 -17.15 6.92
CA MET A 164 3.97 -18.28 6.61
C MET A 164 5.38 -17.79 6.28
N ARG A 165 6.40 -18.58 6.66
CA ARG A 165 7.76 -18.34 6.19
C ARG A 165 7.85 -18.66 4.69
N PRO A 166 8.37 -17.74 3.86
CA PRO A 166 8.42 -17.96 2.43
C PRO A 166 9.48 -19.00 2.05
N GLY A 167 9.13 -19.92 1.15
CA GLY A 167 10.10 -20.63 0.33
C GLY A 167 10.33 -19.86 -0.98
N GLY A 168 11.54 -19.89 -1.53
CA GLY A 168 11.83 -19.28 -2.84
C GLY A 168 11.75 -17.75 -2.89
N THR A 169 11.89 -17.05 -1.76
CA THR A 169 11.96 -15.58 -1.73
C THR A 169 13.33 -15.10 -2.20
N GLU A 170 13.35 -14.00 -2.93
CA GLU A 170 14.55 -13.24 -3.22
C GLU A 170 15.09 -12.58 -1.95
N ALA A 171 16.41 -12.55 -1.83
CA ALA A 171 17.08 -11.82 -0.76
C ALA A 171 16.97 -10.32 -1.03
N LEU A 172 16.35 -9.60 -0.09
CA LEU A 172 16.38 -8.15 -0.12
C LEU A 172 17.83 -7.66 0.11
N PRO A 173 18.29 -6.64 -0.61
CA PRO A 173 19.60 -6.03 -0.35
C PRO A 173 19.69 -5.51 1.08
N ASP A 174 20.90 -5.53 1.64
CA ASP A 174 21.16 -4.94 2.95
C ASP A 174 21.10 -3.41 2.85
N VAL A 175 19.93 -2.86 3.15
CA VAL A 175 19.64 -1.43 3.16
C VAL A 175 19.02 -1.03 4.49
N ALA A 176 19.37 0.16 4.99
CA ALA A 176 18.81 0.64 6.24
C ALA A 176 17.27 0.80 6.13
N PRO A 177 16.50 0.35 7.14
CA PRO A 177 15.06 0.56 7.16
C PRO A 177 14.69 2.06 7.16
N LEU A 178 13.42 2.35 6.92
CA LEU A 178 12.89 3.71 6.97
C LEU A 178 12.72 4.18 8.41
N GLU A 179 12.78 5.49 8.61
CA GLU A 179 12.26 6.12 9.83
C GLU A 179 10.74 5.87 9.90
N ASP A 180 10.19 5.76 11.10
CA ASP A 180 8.77 5.47 11.26
C ASP A 180 7.92 6.64 10.72
N ALA A 181 7.09 6.34 9.72
CA ALA A 181 6.28 7.35 9.05
C ALA A 181 5.23 7.99 9.97
N ALA A 182 4.76 7.27 10.99
CA ALA A 182 3.81 7.79 11.96
C ALA A 182 4.49 8.74 12.94
N GLU A 183 5.73 8.45 13.36
CA GLU A 183 6.54 9.35 14.17
C GLU A 183 6.90 10.62 13.40
N LEU A 184 7.30 10.49 12.13
CA LEU A 184 7.51 11.61 11.23
C LEU A 184 6.28 12.51 11.10
N TRP A 185 5.11 11.89 10.93
CA TRP A 185 3.85 12.61 10.87
C TRP A 185 3.53 13.31 12.20
N ALA A 186 3.68 12.63 13.34
CA ALA A 186 3.44 13.21 14.66
C ALA A 186 4.34 14.43 14.90
N ARG A 187 5.66 14.29 14.63
CA ARG A 187 6.63 15.40 14.72
C ARG A 187 6.22 16.58 13.84
N PHE A 188 5.82 16.33 12.59
CA PHE A 188 5.34 17.39 11.71
C PHE A 188 4.06 18.04 12.24
N ARG A 189 3.06 17.26 12.65
CA ARG A 189 1.78 17.75 13.17
C ARG A 189 1.97 18.62 14.41
N ASP A 190 2.85 18.20 15.32
CA ASP A 190 2.97 18.83 16.63
C ASP A 190 3.94 20.03 16.60
N GLU A 191 5.00 19.98 15.78
CA GLU A 191 6.05 21.00 15.79
C GLU A 191 6.06 21.95 14.57
N ARG A 192 5.49 21.54 13.43
CA ARG A 192 5.68 22.25 12.14
C ARG A 192 4.37 22.67 11.49
N LEU A 193 3.29 21.91 11.69
CA LEU A 193 1.98 22.19 11.11
C LEU A 193 1.39 23.54 11.56
N PRO A 194 1.54 24.01 12.82
CA PRO A 194 1.00 25.30 13.25
C PRO A 194 1.49 26.48 12.40
N ASP A 195 2.76 26.47 11.99
CA ASP A 195 3.39 27.52 11.18
C ASP A 195 3.42 27.19 9.67
N HIS A 196 2.92 26.02 9.26
CA HIS A 196 3.12 25.50 7.90
C HIS A 196 2.56 26.43 6.81
N ALA A 197 1.44 27.11 7.07
CA ALA A 197 0.86 28.05 6.11
C ALA A 197 1.79 29.22 5.77
N ARG A 198 2.62 29.66 6.72
CA ARG A 198 3.62 30.72 6.54
C ARG A 198 4.92 30.17 5.95
N ASP A 199 5.34 29.00 6.41
CA ASP A 199 6.71 28.53 6.19
C ASP A 199 6.86 27.60 4.97
N ARG A 200 5.78 27.03 4.43
CA ARG A 200 5.86 26.06 3.31
C ARG A 200 6.49 26.61 2.02
N ASP A 201 6.40 27.93 1.82
CA ASP A 201 6.91 28.63 0.64
C ASP A 201 8.36 29.13 0.87
N ARG A 202 8.99 28.75 2.00
CA ARG A 202 10.38 29.08 2.36
C ARG A 202 11.30 27.88 2.14
N PRO A 203 11.94 27.74 0.97
CA PRO A 203 12.79 26.59 0.66
C PRO A 203 14.08 26.53 1.49
N ASP A 204 14.46 27.65 2.13
CA ASP A 204 15.60 27.74 3.04
C ASP A 204 15.31 27.15 4.44
N LEU A 205 14.04 26.90 4.77
CA LEU A 205 13.63 26.37 6.07
C LEU A 205 13.24 24.89 5.95
N ASP A 206 13.72 24.07 6.89
CA ASP A 206 13.29 22.67 6.99
C ASP A 206 11.91 22.52 7.67
N ARG A 207 10.86 23.01 7.00
CA ARG A 207 9.51 23.16 7.60
C ARG A 207 8.42 22.34 6.90
N THR A 208 8.76 21.53 5.90
CA THR A 208 7.81 20.57 5.31
C THR A 208 7.77 19.26 6.11
N SER A 209 6.78 18.40 5.81
CA SER A 209 6.65 17.10 6.47
C SER A 209 7.72 16.09 6.06
N ARG A 210 8.39 16.30 4.90
CA ARG A 210 9.29 15.33 4.26
C ARG A 210 8.66 13.94 4.01
N LEU A 211 7.33 13.84 4.03
CA LEU A 211 6.62 12.56 3.90
C LEU A 211 6.36 12.12 2.46
N SER A 212 6.67 12.91 1.43
CA SER A 212 6.19 12.68 0.05
C SER A 212 6.48 11.28 -0.51
N ALA A 213 7.60 10.66 -0.13
CA ALA A 213 7.99 9.32 -0.57
C ALA A 213 7.21 8.19 0.12
N TYR A 214 6.69 8.42 1.34
CA TYR A 214 6.02 7.37 2.14
C TYR A 214 4.63 6.98 1.58
N PRO A 215 3.71 7.92 1.27
CA PRO A 215 2.43 7.59 0.64
C PRO A 215 2.59 7.01 -0.77
N ARG A 216 3.70 7.26 -1.47
CA ARG A 216 3.94 6.68 -2.80
C ARG A 216 3.90 5.15 -2.78
N TRP A 217 4.44 4.56 -1.71
CA TRP A 217 4.46 3.13 -1.46
C TRP A 217 3.48 2.69 -0.37
N GLY A 218 2.64 3.61 0.10
CA GLY A 218 1.60 3.37 1.10
C GLY A 218 2.12 2.87 2.44
N VAL A 219 3.34 3.23 2.81
CA VAL A 219 3.92 2.99 4.15
C VAL A 219 3.11 3.74 5.22
N LEU A 220 2.54 4.89 4.85
CA LEU A 220 1.53 5.60 5.62
C LEU A 220 0.33 5.87 4.73
N HIS A 221 -0.86 5.44 5.18
CA HIS A 221 -2.08 5.74 4.46
C HIS A 221 -2.52 7.19 4.71
N PRO A 222 -2.97 7.94 3.69
CA PRO A 222 -3.42 9.33 3.86
C PRO A 222 -4.52 9.53 4.92
N ARG A 223 -5.37 8.53 5.14
CA ARG A 223 -6.46 8.58 6.12
C ARG A 223 -5.99 8.44 7.58
N THR A 224 -4.78 7.92 7.79
CA THR A 224 -4.19 7.75 9.12
C THR A 224 -3.61 9.07 9.63
N GLY A 225 -3.06 9.90 8.73
CA GLY A 225 -2.60 11.25 9.06
C GLY A 225 -3.69 12.32 9.04
N GLY A 226 -4.91 12.02 8.60
CA GLY A 226 -6.00 12.99 8.49
C GLY A 226 -6.76 13.29 9.79
N ARG A 227 -6.24 12.88 10.95
CA ARG A 227 -6.82 13.19 12.27
C ARG A 227 -5.98 14.23 13.00
#